data_AF-T0ZQK9-F1
#
_entry.id   AF-T0ZQK9-F1
#
_cell.length_a   1.000
_cell.length_b   1.000
_cell.length_c   1.000
_cell.angle_alpha   90.00
_cell.angle_beta   90.00
_cell.angle_gamma   90.00
#
_symmetry.space_group_name_H-M   'P 1'
#
loop_
_entity.id
_entity.type
_entity.pdbx_description
1 polymer ?
#
loop_
_entity_poly.entity_id
_entity_poly.type
_entity_poly.pdbx_seq_one_letter_code
_entity_poly.pdbx_strand_id
1 'polypeptide(L)'
;MSQLHLFLLELSSQLGTRFLLVVCLGFLTGLEFREYLLTRHLEHPLAIGSSRTYAFISALGFILYNLNPVGLLYLGGMLFLITLFVQFYHHKLQVGQKGIHQFLIGMLVYTYGPSAQLFPLWFLILLFVTVVLVLGARPLTHHLIATMDRLELLTLSKFLLLSAVILPLLPKEYPFKNLPLTPFSVWMAVVVISAISYAGYLLRRYVFKGSGYLVTGLLGGIYSSTATIVVLARSSAPPSAPLAQI
;
A
#
# COMPACT_ATOMS: atom_id res chain seq x y z
N MET A 1 -31.44 38.53 14.43
CA MET A 1 -32.03 37.17 14.41
C MET A 1 -31.75 36.39 13.11
N SER A 2 -31.62 37.03 11.94
CA SER A 2 -31.36 36.35 10.65
C SER A 2 -29.97 35.64 10.56
N GLN A 3 -28.89 36.26 11.04
CA GLN A 3 -27.55 35.68 10.93
C GLN A 3 -27.29 34.45 11.81
N LEU A 4 -27.92 34.37 12.98
CA LEU A 4 -27.82 33.18 13.84
C LEU A 4 -28.55 31.97 13.22
N HIS A 5 -29.69 32.22 12.56
CA HIS A 5 -30.46 31.19 11.86
C HIS A 5 -29.73 30.67 10.62
N LEU A 6 -29.11 31.57 9.83
CA LEU A 6 -28.25 31.20 8.70
C LEU A 6 -27.03 30.39 9.15
N PHE A 7 -26.37 30.81 10.24
CA PHE A 7 -25.24 30.08 10.82
C PHE A 7 -25.62 28.67 11.30
N LEU A 8 -26.79 28.51 11.93
CA LEU A 8 -27.30 27.21 12.36
C LEU A 8 -27.69 26.29 11.18
N LEU A 9 -28.19 26.85 10.08
CA LEU A 9 -28.46 26.12 8.83
C LEU A 9 -27.17 25.67 8.13
N GLU A 10 -26.15 26.52 8.13
CA GLU A 10 -24.85 26.21 7.53
C GLU A 10 -24.10 25.15 8.35
N LEU A 11 -24.18 25.23 9.68
CA LEU A 11 -23.61 24.21 10.57
C LEU A 11 -24.33 22.86 10.43
N SER A 12 -25.67 22.86 10.34
CA SER A 12 -26.45 21.62 10.19
C SER A 12 -26.25 20.95 8.82
N SER A 13 -26.15 21.73 7.74
CA SER A 13 -25.85 21.20 6.40
C SER A 13 -24.42 20.64 6.30
N GLN A 14 -23.44 21.30 6.93
CA GLN A 14 -22.07 20.77 7.00
C GLN A 14 -21.94 19.51 7.86
N LEU A 15 -22.66 19.43 8.98
CA LEU A 15 -22.63 18.23 9.83
C LEU A 15 -23.26 17.03 9.10
N GLY A 16 -24.41 17.25 8.45
CA GLY A 16 -25.13 16.21 7.72
C GLY A 16 -24.33 15.66 6.54
N THR A 17 -23.67 16.53 5.77
CA THR A 17 -22.81 16.10 4.64
C THR A 17 -21.61 15.28 5.12
N ARG A 18 -20.94 15.70 6.21
CA ARG A 18 -19.83 14.94 6.81
C ARG A 18 -20.28 13.60 7.34
N PHE A 19 -21.42 13.53 8.02
CA PHE A 19 -21.99 12.28 8.50
C PHE A 19 -22.28 11.32 7.35
N LEU A 20 -22.98 11.79 6.32
CA LEU A 20 -23.35 10.99 5.15
C LEU A 20 -22.10 10.46 4.44
N LEU A 21 -21.07 11.30 4.29
CA LEU A 21 -19.77 10.88 3.74
C LEU A 21 -19.10 9.79 4.59
N VAL A 22 -19.00 9.97 5.90
CA VAL A 22 -18.37 8.98 6.79
C VAL A 22 -19.09 7.62 6.73
N VAL A 23 -20.42 7.63 6.74
CA VAL A 23 -21.24 6.41 6.62
C VAL A 23 -21.08 5.77 5.25
N CYS A 24 -21.08 6.56 4.17
CA CYS A 24 -20.87 6.07 2.82
C CYS A 24 -19.49 5.43 2.64
N LEU A 25 -18.42 6.07 3.13
CA LEU A 25 -17.06 5.54 3.08
C LEU A 25 -16.90 4.30 3.96
N GLY A 26 -17.51 4.27 5.14
CA GLY A 26 -17.53 3.07 6.00
C GLY A 26 -18.25 1.90 5.34
N PHE A 27 -19.38 2.15 4.70
CA PHE A 27 -20.13 1.15 3.93
C PHE A 27 -19.31 0.62 2.75
N LEU A 28 -18.67 1.50 1.99
CA LEU A 28 -17.85 1.15 0.83
C LEU A 28 -16.60 0.34 1.25
N THR A 29 -15.96 0.72 2.36
CA THR A 29 -14.86 -0.07 2.96
C THR A 29 -15.34 -1.47 3.36
N GLY A 30 -16.55 -1.57 3.91
CA GLY A 30 -17.15 -2.85 4.26
C GLY A 30 -17.54 -3.72 3.06
N LEU A 31 -17.89 -3.12 1.92
CA LEU A 31 -18.10 -3.85 0.67
C LEU A 31 -16.80 -4.45 0.14
N GLU A 32 -15.73 -3.65 0.07
CA GLU A 32 -14.39 -4.12 -0.32
C GLU A 32 -13.86 -5.21 0.60
N PHE A 33 -14.10 -5.07 1.92
CA PHE A 33 -13.73 -6.12 2.86
C PHE A 33 -14.53 -7.41 2.66
N ARG A 34 -15.82 -7.31 2.31
CA ARG A 34 -16.63 -8.48 2.00
C ARG A 34 -16.13 -9.18 0.74
N GLU A 35 -15.84 -8.43 -0.32
CA GLU A 35 -15.24 -8.97 -1.55
C GLU A 35 -13.91 -9.68 -1.23
N TYR A 36 -13.06 -9.06 -0.42
CA TYR A 36 -11.82 -9.67 0.07
C TYR A 36 -12.05 -11.02 0.78
N LEU A 37 -13.10 -11.14 1.60
CA LEU A 37 -13.45 -12.41 2.27
C LEU A 37 -13.96 -13.47 1.29
N LEU A 38 -14.78 -13.08 0.32
CA LEU A 38 -15.33 -13.93 -0.75
C LEU A 38 -14.21 -14.52 -1.61
N THR A 39 -13.32 -13.69 -2.12
CA THR A 39 -12.18 -14.13 -2.96
C THR A 39 -11.26 -15.12 -2.22
N ARG A 40 -11.24 -15.07 -0.88
CA ARG A 40 -10.39 -15.91 -0.04
C ARG A 40 -11.02 -17.25 0.35
N HIS A 41 -12.25 -17.56 -0.09
CA HIS A 41 -13.02 -18.71 0.39
C HIS A 41 -13.07 -18.81 1.93
N LEU A 42 -12.98 -17.66 2.61
CA LEU A 42 -13.09 -17.55 4.07
C LEU A 42 -14.55 -17.38 4.51
N GLU A 43 -15.51 -17.56 3.59
CA GLU A 43 -16.94 -17.53 3.87
C GLU A 43 -17.34 -18.75 4.71
N HIS A 44 -17.14 -18.60 6.01
CA HIS A 44 -17.84 -19.40 7.00
C HIS A 44 -19.09 -18.63 7.48
N PRO A 45 -20.17 -19.33 7.85
CA PRO A 45 -21.45 -18.74 8.25
C PRO A 45 -21.39 -17.82 9.50
N LEU A 46 -20.22 -17.72 10.14
CA LEU A 46 -19.93 -16.88 11.30
C LEU A 46 -19.21 -15.57 10.95
N ALA A 47 -19.15 -15.17 9.67
CA ALA A 47 -18.50 -13.93 9.25
C ALA A 47 -19.29 -12.69 9.70
N ILE A 48 -19.06 -12.24 10.93
CA ILE A 48 -19.30 -10.84 11.30
C ILE A 48 -18.40 -9.99 10.40
N GLY A 49 -18.87 -8.85 9.88
CA GLY A 49 -18.12 -8.06 8.89
C GLY A 49 -18.87 -7.78 7.59
N SER A 50 -20.20 -7.77 7.63
CA SER A 50 -21.01 -7.26 6.52
C SER A 50 -20.74 -5.78 6.27
N SER A 51 -20.99 -5.29 5.04
CA SER A 51 -20.90 -3.87 4.69
C SER A 51 -21.69 -2.96 5.63
N ARG A 52 -22.78 -3.48 6.21
CA ARG A 52 -23.61 -2.78 7.21
C ARG A 52 -22.89 -2.60 8.54
N THR A 53 -22.10 -3.58 8.99
CA THR A 53 -21.37 -3.52 10.26
C THR A 53 -20.36 -2.38 10.26
N TYR A 54 -19.61 -2.20 9.18
CA TYR A 54 -18.64 -1.12 9.05
C TYR A 54 -19.31 0.26 8.92
N ALA A 55 -20.45 0.34 8.24
CA ALA A 55 -21.25 1.57 8.20
C ALA A 55 -21.77 1.97 9.60
N PHE A 56 -22.18 1.01 10.43
CA PHE A 56 -22.57 1.27 11.81
C PHE A 56 -21.38 1.68 12.68
N ILE A 57 -20.21 1.05 12.51
CA ILE A 57 -19.00 1.41 13.25
C ILE A 57 -18.56 2.85 12.92
N SER A 58 -18.58 3.25 11.64
CA SER A 58 -18.24 4.61 11.24
C SER A 58 -19.27 5.63 11.73
N ALA A 59 -20.57 5.30 11.68
CA ALA A 59 -21.63 6.12 12.25
C ALA A 59 -21.46 6.31 13.76
N LEU A 60 -21.19 5.24 14.49
CA LEU A 60 -20.91 5.27 15.93
C LEU A 60 -19.69 6.14 16.24
N GLY A 61 -18.59 5.97 15.50
CA GLY A 61 -17.40 6.80 15.66
C GLY A 61 -17.67 8.29 15.46
N PHE A 62 -18.51 8.65 14.48
CA PHE A 62 -18.92 10.02 14.24
C PHE A 62 -19.81 10.57 15.36
N ILE A 63 -20.83 9.81 15.78
CA ILE A 63 -21.78 10.24 16.83
C ILE A 63 -21.06 10.43 18.16
N LEU A 64 -20.26 9.45 18.58
CA LEU A 64 -19.53 9.51 19.85
C LEU A 64 -18.53 10.67 19.89
N TYR A 65 -17.88 10.94 18.75
CA TYR A 65 -16.96 12.07 18.65
C TYR A 65 -17.68 13.43 18.73
N ASN A 66 -18.86 13.56 18.10
CA ASN A 66 -19.65 14.80 18.20
C ASN A 66 -20.18 15.06 19.61
N LEU A 67 -20.57 14.00 20.32
CA LEU A 67 -21.06 14.09 21.70
C LEU A 67 -19.94 14.54 22.65
N ASN A 68 -18.71 14.07 22.45
CA ASN A 68 -17.58 14.49 23.25
C ASN A 68 -16.24 14.32 22.50
N PRO A 69 -15.72 15.38 21.84
CA PRO A 69 -14.59 15.28 20.91
C PRO A 69 -13.26 14.86 21.54
N VAL A 70 -13.15 14.86 22.89
CA VAL A 70 -11.96 14.39 23.63
C VAL A 70 -12.36 13.60 24.89
N GLY A 71 -13.60 13.14 24.96
CA GLY A 71 -14.17 12.62 26.20
C GLY A 71 -13.97 11.13 26.42
N LEU A 72 -14.10 10.75 27.69
CA LEU A 72 -14.29 9.38 28.16
C LEU A 72 -15.32 8.57 27.34
N LEU A 73 -16.29 9.22 26.68
CA LEU A 73 -17.28 8.56 25.82
C LEU A 73 -16.68 7.98 24.53
N TYR A 74 -15.83 8.73 23.81
CA TYR A 74 -15.20 8.22 22.58
C TYR A 74 -14.24 7.07 22.91
N LEU A 75 -13.40 7.25 23.94
CA LEU A 75 -12.53 6.18 24.45
C LEU A 75 -13.33 4.99 24.97
N GLY A 76 -14.46 5.23 25.65
CA GLY A 76 -15.38 4.21 26.12
C GLY A 76 -16.00 3.41 24.98
N GLY A 77 -16.41 4.07 23.90
CA GLY A 77 -16.88 3.39 22.68
C GLY A 77 -15.80 2.58 22.00
N MET A 78 -14.57 3.10 21.94
CA MET A 78 -13.43 2.35 21.42
C MET A 78 -13.12 1.11 22.27
N LEU A 79 -13.10 1.24 23.61
CA LEU A 79 -12.92 0.12 24.53
C LEU A 79 -14.04 -0.92 24.39
N PHE A 80 -15.29 -0.47 24.26
CA PHE A 80 -16.43 -1.36 24.02
C PHE A 80 -16.31 -2.13 22.70
N LEU A 81 -15.86 -1.48 21.62
CA LEU A 81 -15.58 -2.17 20.36
C LEU A 81 -14.44 -3.16 20.51
N ILE A 82 -13.35 -2.78 21.21
CA ILE A 82 -12.22 -3.68 21.49
C ILE A 82 -12.68 -4.92 22.25
N THR A 83 -13.48 -4.77 23.31
CA THR A 83 -13.95 -5.92 24.10
C THR A 83 -14.84 -6.85 23.29
N LEU A 84 -15.79 -6.31 22.53
CA LEU A 84 -16.63 -7.11 21.60
C LEU A 84 -15.76 -7.86 20.58
N PHE A 85 -14.77 -7.19 20.01
CA PHE A 85 -13.87 -7.78 19.04
C PHE A 85 -12.96 -8.86 19.65
N VAL A 86 -12.44 -8.66 20.86
CA VAL A 86 -11.66 -9.67 21.59
C VAL A 86 -12.52 -10.89 21.90
N GLN A 87 -13.75 -10.70 22.39
CA GLN A 87 -14.68 -11.80 22.65
C GLN A 87 -14.98 -12.58 21.37
N PHE A 88 -15.20 -11.88 20.27
CA PHE A 88 -15.41 -12.50 18.97
C PHE A 88 -14.16 -13.23 18.46
N TYR A 89 -12.96 -12.68 18.70
CA TYR A 89 -11.70 -13.32 18.34
C TYR A 89 -11.50 -14.65 19.08
N HIS A 90 -11.82 -14.69 20.38
CA HIS A 90 -11.77 -15.92 21.16
C HIS A 90 -12.69 -17.00 20.58
N HIS A 91 -13.91 -16.64 20.20
CA HIS A 91 -14.82 -17.57 19.54
C HIS A 91 -14.29 -18.03 18.17
N LYS A 92 -13.71 -17.11 17.39
CA LYS A 92 -13.11 -17.41 16.08
C LYS A 92 -11.89 -18.33 16.17
N LEU A 93 -11.10 -18.20 17.23
CA LEU A 93 -9.96 -19.07 17.52
C LEU A 93 -10.39 -20.51 17.81
N GLN A 94 -11.51 -20.69 18.51
CA GLN A 94 -12.07 -22.02 18.81
C GLN A 94 -12.50 -22.77 17.55
N VAL A 95 -12.89 -22.03 16.50
CA VAL A 95 -13.26 -22.56 15.17
C VAL A 95 -12.03 -22.73 14.26
N GLY A 96 -10.81 -22.52 14.77
CA GLY A 96 -9.55 -22.77 14.04
C GLY A 96 -9.19 -21.71 13.00
N GLN A 97 -9.90 -20.59 12.93
CA GLN A 97 -9.64 -19.53 11.95
C GLN A 97 -8.69 -18.48 12.51
N LYS A 98 -7.58 -18.24 11.80
CA LYS A 98 -6.60 -17.20 12.13
C LYS A 98 -6.79 -16.00 11.21
N GLY A 99 -7.20 -14.85 11.76
CA GLY A 99 -7.29 -13.61 10.99
C GLY A 99 -7.57 -12.38 11.84
N ILE A 100 -6.53 -11.57 12.07
CA ILE A 100 -6.62 -10.32 12.86
C ILE A 100 -7.07 -9.13 12.02
N HIS A 101 -6.95 -9.21 10.69
CA HIS A 101 -7.22 -8.10 9.75
C HIS A 101 -8.59 -7.43 9.94
N GLN A 102 -9.63 -8.23 10.23
CA GLN A 102 -10.98 -7.75 10.48
C GLN A 102 -11.05 -6.75 11.65
N PHE A 103 -10.30 -7.00 12.72
CA PHE A 103 -10.26 -6.13 13.89
C PHE A 103 -9.56 -4.81 13.55
N LEU A 104 -8.44 -4.90 12.83
CA LEU A 104 -7.66 -3.73 12.44
C LEU A 104 -8.48 -2.79 11.55
N ILE A 105 -9.21 -3.34 10.58
CA ILE A 105 -10.07 -2.56 9.68
C ILE A 105 -11.25 -1.96 10.44
N GLY A 106 -11.86 -2.71 11.37
CA GLY A 106 -12.92 -2.19 12.23
C GLY A 106 -12.49 -0.97 13.03
N MET A 107 -11.28 -1.00 13.62
CA MET A 107 -10.71 0.15 14.33
C MET A 107 -10.39 1.33 13.41
N LEU A 108 -9.86 1.06 12.21
CA LEU A 108 -9.60 2.11 11.22
C LEU A 108 -10.89 2.82 10.80
N VAL A 109 -11.95 2.06 10.51
CA VAL A 109 -13.26 2.60 10.11
C VAL A 109 -13.90 3.40 11.26
N TYR A 110 -13.72 3.00 12.51
CA TYR A 110 -14.17 3.78 13.68
C TYR A 110 -13.51 5.18 13.74
N THR A 111 -12.28 5.29 13.24
CA THR A 111 -11.51 6.54 13.23
C THR A 111 -11.94 7.50 12.09
N TYR A 112 -12.79 7.05 11.15
CA TYR A 112 -13.30 7.93 10.07
C TYR A 112 -14.15 9.07 10.64
N GLY A 113 -14.90 8.83 11.71
CA GLY A 113 -15.73 9.84 12.37
C GLY A 113 -14.96 11.07 12.84
N PRO A 114 -13.99 10.91 13.77
CA PRO A 114 -13.11 12.00 14.19
C PRO A 114 -12.33 12.62 13.03
N SER A 115 -11.87 11.80 12.09
CA SER A 115 -11.05 12.29 10.96
C SER A 115 -11.81 13.28 10.07
N ALA A 116 -13.11 13.06 9.87
CA ALA A 116 -13.98 13.97 9.11
C ALA A 116 -14.23 15.32 9.82
N GLN A 117 -13.95 15.40 11.12
CA GLN A 117 -14.14 16.61 11.92
C GLN A 117 -12.83 17.38 12.15
N LEU A 118 -11.76 16.64 12.48
CA LEU A 118 -10.44 17.19 12.80
C LEU A 118 -9.66 17.62 11.56
N PHE A 119 -9.80 16.88 10.47
CA PHE A 119 -9.04 17.10 9.24
C PHE A 119 -9.94 17.54 8.09
N PRO A 120 -9.38 18.14 7.03
CA PRO A 120 -10.16 18.49 5.87
C PRO A 120 -10.55 17.24 5.06
N LEU A 121 -11.64 17.32 4.29
CA LEU A 121 -12.28 16.16 3.63
C LEU A 121 -11.35 15.34 2.71
N TRP A 122 -10.37 15.97 2.08
CA TRP A 122 -9.39 15.28 1.23
C TRP A 122 -8.55 14.25 2.00
N PHE A 123 -8.25 14.51 3.29
CA PHE A 123 -7.54 13.56 4.14
C PHE A 123 -8.38 12.32 4.43
N LEU A 124 -9.68 12.48 4.71
CA LEU A 124 -10.60 11.37 4.91
C LEU A 124 -10.69 10.47 3.67
N ILE A 125 -10.78 11.08 2.49
CA ILE A 125 -10.81 10.35 1.21
C ILE A 125 -9.50 9.62 0.98
N LEU A 126 -8.34 10.26 1.23
CA LEU A 126 -7.03 9.64 1.11
C LEU A 126 -6.88 8.44 2.06
N LEU A 127 -7.33 8.58 3.30
CA LEU A 127 -7.31 7.53 4.31
C LEU A 127 -8.18 6.34 3.86
N PHE A 128 -9.40 6.60 3.38
CA PHE A 128 -10.25 5.58 2.77
C PHE A 128 -9.58 4.86 1.59
N VAL A 129 -9.07 5.61 0.62
CA VAL A 129 -8.40 5.05 -0.57
C VAL A 129 -7.20 4.21 -0.17
N THR A 130 -6.40 4.67 0.80
CA THR A 130 -5.24 3.91 1.31
C THR A 130 -5.68 2.59 1.93
N VAL A 131 -6.72 2.59 2.77
CA VAL A 131 -7.25 1.36 3.38
C VAL A 131 -7.71 0.38 2.30
N VAL A 132 -8.50 0.85 1.32
CA VAL A 132 -8.99 0.01 0.22
C VAL A 132 -7.86 -0.52 -0.64
N LEU A 133 -6.89 0.31 -1.01
CA LEU A 133 -5.71 -0.12 -1.78
C LEU A 133 -4.90 -1.17 -1.03
N VAL A 134 -4.64 -0.98 0.27
CA VAL A 134 -3.93 -1.97 1.10
C VAL A 134 -4.70 -3.27 1.17
N LEU A 135 -6.03 -3.21 1.24
CA LEU A 135 -6.89 -4.38 1.26
C LEU A 135 -6.87 -5.13 -0.08
N GLY A 136 -6.88 -4.38 -1.19
CA GLY A 136 -6.79 -4.89 -2.56
C GLY A 136 -5.41 -5.35 -2.99
N ALA A 137 -4.32 -4.87 -2.39
CA ALA A 137 -2.93 -5.13 -2.82
C ALA A 137 -2.42 -6.58 -2.56
N ARG A 138 -3.28 -7.49 -2.08
CA ARG A 138 -2.88 -8.83 -1.61
C ARG A 138 -2.85 -10.00 -2.62
N PRO A 139 -3.31 -9.97 -3.90
CA PRO A 139 -2.97 -11.05 -4.81
C PRO A 139 -1.46 -11.05 -5.16
N LEU A 140 -0.80 -9.89 -5.07
CA LEU A 140 0.62 -9.74 -5.38
C LEU A 140 1.54 -10.20 -4.25
N THR A 141 1.27 -9.83 -2.99
CA THR A 141 2.22 -10.10 -1.88
C THR A 141 2.45 -11.58 -1.61
N HIS A 142 1.43 -12.44 -1.72
CA HIS A 142 1.63 -13.87 -1.49
C HIS A 142 2.41 -14.53 -2.63
N HIS A 143 2.16 -14.13 -3.87
CA HIS A 143 2.94 -14.61 -5.00
C HIS A 143 4.37 -14.08 -4.98
N LEU A 144 4.58 -12.79 -4.67
CA LEU A 144 5.91 -12.19 -4.51
C LEU A 144 6.70 -12.92 -3.42
N ILE A 145 6.14 -13.08 -2.22
CA ILE A 145 6.82 -13.77 -1.12
C ILE A 145 7.06 -15.26 -1.44
N ALA A 146 6.13 -15.93 -2.12
CA ALA A 146 6.29 -17.33 -2.51
C ALA A 146 7.29 -17.54 -3.67
N THR A 147 7.57 -16.51 -4.47
CA THR A 147 8.52 -16.57 -5.59
C THR A 147 9.86 -15.90 -5.30
N MET A 148 9.94 -15.06 -4.25
CA MET A 148 11.17 -14.47 -3.75
C MET A 148 12.02 -15.56 -3.09
N ASP A 149 13.12 -15.92 -3.73
CA ASP A 149 14.09 -16.86 -3.16
C ASP A 149 14.81 -16.24 -1.95
N ARG A 150 15.30 -17.06 -1.02
CA ARG A 150 16.11 -16.59 0.13
C ARG A 150 17.31 -15.74 -0.32
N LEU A 151 17.90 -16.10 -1.47
CA LEU A 151 19.02 -15.36 -2.07
C LEU A 151 18.61 -13.98 -2.57
N GLU A 152 17.41 -13.83 -3.13
CA GLU A 152 16.89 -12.52 -3.57
C GLU A 152 16.65 -11.60 -2.36
N LEU A 153 16.10 -12.15 -1.27
CA LEU A 153 15.92 -11.45 0.00
C LEU A 153 17.24 -10.97 0.60
N LEU A 154 18.29 -11.81 0.58
CA LEU A 154 19.63 -11.41 0.99
C LEU A 154 20.22 -10.30 0.11
N THR A 155 19.98 -10.37 -1.20
CA THR A 155 20.45 -9.36 -2.16
C THR A 155 19.75 -8.03 -1.94
N LEU A 156 18.43 -8.04 -1.76
CA LEU A 156 17.64 -6.86 -1.41
C LEU A 156 18.12 -6.25 -0.09
N SER A 157 18.33 -7.09 0.93
CA SER A 157 18.80 -6.64 2.24
C SER A 157 20.17 -5.97 2.16
N LYS A 158 21.11 -6.54 1.37
CA LYS A 158 22.42 -5.92 1.11
C LYS A 158 22.30 -4.58 0.39
N PHE A 159 21.45 -4.50 -0.63
CA PHE A 159 21.17 -3.24 -1.32
C PHE A 159 20.58 -2.19 -0.38
N LEU A 160 19.63 -2.58 0.48
CA LEU A 160 19.02 -1.71 1.48
C LEU A 160 20.05 -1.25 2.52
N LEU A 161 20.95 -2.13 2.95
CA LEU A 161 22.05 -1.79 3.85
C LEU A 161 22.97 -0.75 3.20
N LEU A 162 23.37 -0.94 1.93
CA LEU A 162 24.21 0.01 1.21
C LEU A 162 23.54 1.37 1.00
N SER A 163 22.23 1.38 0.70
CA SER A 163 21.46 2.57 0.34
C SER A 163 20.85 3.31 1.54
N ALA A 164 20.15 2.62 2.43
CA ALA A 164 19.42 3.24 3.53
C ALA A 164 20.26 3.41 4.79
N VAL A 165 21.32 2.61 4.97
CA VAL A 165 22.17 2.68 6.18
C VAL A 165 23.51 3.32 5.87
N ILE A 166 24.27 2.78 4.91
CA ILE A 166 25.63 3.26 4.64
C ILE A 166 25.61 4.64 4.01
N LEU A 167 24.86 4.86 2.91
CA LEU A 167 24.81 6.14 2.19
C LEU A 167 24.60 7.39 3.09
N PRO A 168 23.61 7.42 4.02
CA PRO A 168 23.41 8.60 4.87
C PRO A 168 24.50 8.80 5.93
N LEU A 169 25.27 7.75 6.28
CA LEU A 169 26.40 7.86 7.19
C LEU A 169 27.65 8.48 6.55
N LEU A 170 27.72 8.57 5.22
CA LEU A 170 28.90 9.14 4.57
C LEU A 170 28.97 10.67 4.76
N PRO A 171 30.15 11.20 5.10
CA PRO A 171 30.37 12.64 5.20
C PRO A 171 30.14 13.32 3.85
N LYS A 172 29.42 14.44 3.88
CA LYS A 172 29.08 15.26 2.71
C LYS A 172 30.13 16.33 2.40
N GLU A 173 31.16 16.43 3.22
CA GLU A 173 32.25 17.39 3.07
C GLU A 173 33.36 16.82 2.19
N TYR A 174 34.16 17.68 1.57
CA TYR A 174 35.27 17.28 0.71
C TYR A 174 36.47 16.88 1.58
N PRO A 175 36.83 15.59 1.67
CA PRO A 175 37.97 15.17 2.48
C PRO A 175 39.32 15.60 1.89
N PHE A 176 39.38 15.95 0.59
CA PHE A 176 40.60 16.31 -0.10
C PHE A 176 40.48 17.69 -0.78
N LYS A 177 41.37 18.61 -0.42
CA LYS A 177 41.41 20.01 -0.89
C LYS A 177 41.59 20.16 -2.42
N ASN A 178 41.98 19.09 -3.12
CA ASN A 178 42.33 19.10 -4.55
C ASN A 178 41.34 18.33 -5.45
N LEU A 179 40.30 17.68 -4.90
CA LEU A 179 39.27 17.00 -5.69
C LEU A 179 37.86 17.43 -5.25
N PRO A 180 37.00 17.91 -6.15
CA PRO A 180 35.61 18.26 -5.85
C PRO A 180 34.70 17.01 -5.79
N LEU A 181 35.18 15.90 -5.23
CA LEU A 181 34.41 14.67 -5.07
C LEU A 181 34.19 14.40 -3.58
N THR A 182 32.92 14.35 -3.18
CA THR A 182 32.54 13.93 -1.83
C THR A 182 32.36 12.40 -1.81
N PRO A 183 32.71 11.70 -0.71
CA PRO A 183 32.42 10.28 -0.55
C PRO A 183 30.95 9.96 -0.77
N PHE A 184 30.06 10.85 -0.34
CA PHE A 184 28.63 10.77 -0.60
C PHE A 184 28.29 10.72 -2.10
N SER A 185 28.86 11.60 -2.93
CA SER A 185 28.61 11.62 -4.39
C SER A 185 29.08 10.34 -5.07
N VAL A 186 30.24 9.80 -4.69
CA VAL A 186 30.76 8.54 -5.25
C VAL A 186 29.87 7.37 -4.83
N TRP A 187 29.48 7.30 -3.56
CA TRP A 187 28.62 6.23 -3.07
C TRP A 187 27.20 6.30 -3.65
N MET A 188 26.68 7.50 -3.90
CA MET A 188 25.39 7.70 -4.56
C MET A 188 25.39 7.09 -5.97
N ALA A 189 26.49 7.22 -6.73
CA ALA A 189 26.62 6.56 -8.03
C ALA A 189 26.54 5.03 -7.92
N VAL A 190 27.18 4.44 -6.89
CA VAL A 190 27.11 2.98 -6.62
C VAL A 190 25.68 2.54 -6.31
N VAL A 191 24.95 3.30 -5.48
CA VAL A 191 23.55 3.02 -5.15
C VAL A 191 22.67 3.09 -6.40
N VAL A 192 22.84 4.12 -7.23
CA VAL A 192 22.06 4.28 -8.47
C VAL A 192 22.32 3.12 -9.44
N ILE A 193 23.57 2.75 -9.69
CA ILE A 193 23.92 1.65 -10.58
C ILE A 193 23.36 0.32 -10.06
N SER A 194 23.46 0.09 -8.75
CA SER A 194 22.92 -1.12 -8.09
C SER A 194 21.39 -1.17 -8.17
N ALA A 195 20.72 -0.03 -8.00
CA ALA A 195 19.27 0.09 -8.10
C ALA A 195 18.78 -0.25 -9.52
N ILE A 196 19.42 0.31 -10.55
CA ILE A 196 19.09 0.03 -11.95
C ILE A 196 19.33 -1.45 -12.27
N SER A 197 20.44 -2.03 -11.81
CA SER A 197 20.77 -3.45 -12.02
C SER A 197 19.74 -4.37 -11.37
N TYR A 198 19.41 -4.12 -10.10
CA TYR A 198 18.45 -4.93 -9.35
C TYR A 198 17.02 -4.76 -9.89
N ALA A 199 16.62 -3.55 -10.29
CA ALA A 199 15.34 -3.29 -10.95
C ALA A 199 15.24 -4.03 -12.30
N GLY A 200 16.31 -4.06 -13.09
CA GLY A 200 16.36 -4.81 -14.34
C GLY A 200 16.23 -6.33 -14.12
N TYR A 201 16.88 -6.85 -13.08
CA TYR A 201 16.72 -8.25 -12.66
C TYR A 201 15.27 -8.55 -12.27
N LEU A 202 14.65 -7.71 -11.43
CA LEU A 202 13.26 -7.85 -11.02
C LEU A 202 12.30 -7.81 -12.21
N LEU A 203 12.49 -6.86 -13.12
CA LEU A 203 11.69 -6.76 -14.35
C LEU A 203 11.74 -8.08 -15.11
N ARG A 204 12.95 -8.61 -15.37
CA ARG A 204 13.15 -9.87 -16.09
C ARG A 204 12.50 -11.06 -15.39
N ARG A 205 12.61 -11.12 -14.06
CA ARG A 205 12.15 -12.25 -13.24
C ARG A 205 10.64 -12.27 -13.04
N TYR A 206 10.00 -11.11 -12.89
CA TYR A 206 8.58 -10.99 -12.52
C TYR A 206 7.67 -10.59 -13.67
N VAL A 207 8.11 -9.69 -14.55
CA VAL A 207 7.29 -9.17 -15.66
C VAL A 207 7.46 -10.02 -16.92
N PHE A 208 8.65 -10.58 -17.15
CA PHE A 208 8.98 -11.32 -18.37
C PHE A 208 9.09 -12.85 -18.18
N LYS A 209 8.30 -13.46 -17.28
CA LYS A 209 8.16 -14.93 -17.23
C LYS A 209 7.54 -15.43 -18.55
N GLY A 210 8.38 -15.70 -19.55
CA GLY A 210 7.99 -16.29 -20.83
C GLY A 210 7.90 -15.33 -22.02
N SER A 211 8.26 -14.05 -21.88
CA SER A 211 8.31 -13.14 -23.05
C SER A 211 9.75 -13.06 -23.57
N GLY A 212 9.95 -13.42 -24.83
CA GLY A 212 11.28 -13.46 -25.46
C GLY A 212 12.00 -12.12 -25.45
N TYR A 213 13.31 -12.14 -25.74
CA TYR A 213 14.23 -10.99 -25.78
C TYR A 213 13.70 -9.75 -26.53
N LEU A 214 12.71 -9.91 -27.41
CA LEU A 214 12.03 -8.86 -28.17
C LEU A 214 11.23 -7.89 -27.29
N VAL A 215 10.47 -8.35 -26.28
CA VAL A 215 9.61 -7.46 -25.49
C VAL A 215 10.43 -6.64 -24.49
N THR A 216 11.51 -7.21 -23.98
CA THR A 216 12.52 -6.48 -23.19
C THR A 216 13.25 -5.42 -24.03
N GLY A 217 13.52 -5.70 -25.30
CA GLY A 217 14.12 -4.75 -26.24
C GLY A 217 13.19 -3.59 -26.62
N LEU A 218 11.89 -3.87 -26.78
CA LEU A 218 10.89 -2.85 -27.10
C LEU A 218 10.66 -1.89 -25.94
N LEU A 219 10.52 -2.40 -24.71
CA LEU A 219 10.31 -1.58 -23.51
C LEU A 219 11.59 -0.83 -23.08
N GLY A 220 12.76 -1.47 -23.19
CA GLY A 220 14.05 -0.78 -23.03
C GLY A 220 14.26 0.30 -24.10
N GLY A 221 13.71 0.06 -25.30
CA GLY A 221 13.66 0.98 -26.43
C GLY A 221 12.82 2.24 -26.22
N ILE A 222 11.70 2.10 -25.50
CA ILE A 222 10.83 3.24 -25.13
C ILE A 222 11.58 4.20 -24.17
N TYR A 223 12.51 3.67 -23.37
CA TYR A 223 13.36 4.49 -22.50
C TYR A 223 14.67 4.96 -23.19
N SER A 224 15.14 4.24 -24.22
CA SER A 224 16.33 4.60 -24.99
C SER A 224 16.35 3.93 -26.36
N SER A 225 16.24 4.71 -27.43
CA SER A 225 16.21 4.20 -28.82
C SER A 225 17.44 3.38 -29.22
N THR A 226 18.57 3.53 -28.50
CA THR A 226 19.79 2.74 -28.69
C THR A 226 19.59 1.26 -28.34
N ALA A 227 18.78 0.96 -27.32
CA ALA A 227 18.52 -0.41 -26.89
C ALA A 227 17.71 -1.19 -27.95
N THR A 228 16.76 -0.53 -28.62
CA THR A 228 15.99 -1.13 -29.73
C THR A 228 16.89 -1.54 -30.89
N ILE A 229 17.82 -0.65 -31.29
CA ILE A 229 18.69 -0.87 -32.44
C ILE A 229 19.63 -2.07 -32.20
N VAL A 230 20.22 -2.19 -31.00
CA VAL A 230 21.14 -3.31 -30.69
C VAL A 230 20.42 -4.65 -30.71
N VAL A 231 19.18 -4.71 -30.21
CA VAL A 231 18.37 -5.95 -30.23
C VAL A 231 17.96 -6.32 -31.66
N LEU A 232 17.50 -5.35 -32.45
CA LEU A 232 17.18 -5.57 -33.87
C LEU A 232 18.43 -6.03 -34.64
N ALA A 233 19.56 -5.36 -34.46
CA ALA A 233 20.81 -5.70 -35.14
C ALA A 233 21.31 -7.11 -34.80
N ARG A 234 21.20 -7.55 -33.53
CA ARG A 234 21.52 -8.93 -33.13
C ARG A 234 20.54 -9.95 -33.69
N SER A 235 19.26 -9.61 -33.81
CA SER A 235 18.25 -10.48 -34.40
C SER A 235 18.39 -10.61 -35.92
N SER A 236 19.01 -9.62 -36.57
CA SER A 236 19.24 -9.59 -38.02
C SER A 236 20.60 -10.17 -38.45
N ALA A 237 21.47 -10.54 -37.50
CA ALA A 237 22.76 -11.12 -37.82
C ALA A 237 22.56 -12.54 -38.41
N PRO A 238 23.05 -12.82 -39.63
CA PRO A 238 22.87 -14.13 -40.25
C PRO A 238 23.58 -15.23 -39.44
N PRO A 239 23.04 -16.46 -39.37
CA PRO A 239 23.73 -17.59 -38.75
C PRO A 239 25.08 -17.78 -39.44
N SER A 240 26.18 -17.74 -38.70
CA SER A 240 27.51 -18.07 -39.21
C SER A 240 27.48 -19.49 -39.76
N ALA A 241 27.51 -19.63 -41.09
CA ALA A 241 27.54 -20.91 -41.77
C ALA A 241 28.80 -21.69 -41.35
N PRO A 242 28.69 -23.01 -41.06
CA PRO A 242 29.86 -23.83 -40.81
C PRO A 242 30.69 -23.93 -42.10
N LEU A 243 31.98 -23.59 -41.99
CA LEU A 243 32.96 -23.82 -43.05
C LEU A 243 32.97 -25.32 -43.42
N ALA A 244 32.54 -25.62 -44.64
CA ALA A 244 32.71 -26.94 -45.23
C ALA A 244 34.22 -27.25 -45.31
N GLN A 245 34.64 -28.26 -44.57
CA GLN A 245 35.97 -28.86 -44.71
C GLN A 245 35.99 -29.66 -46.02
N ILE A 246 36.88 -29.28 -46.93
CA ILE A 246 37.35 -30.08 -48.07
C ILE A 246 38.44 -31.03 -47.53
#